data_AF-A0AAV3H2W5-F1
#
_entry.id   AF-A0AAV3H2W5-F1
#
_cell.length_a   1.000
_cell.length_b   1.000
_cell.length_c   1.000
_cell.angle_alpha   90.00
_cell.angle_beta   90.00
_cell.angle_gamma   90.00
#
_symmetry.space_group_name_H-M   'P 1'
#
loop_
_entity.id
_entity.type
_entity.pdbx_description
1 polymer ?
#
loop_
_entity_poly.entity_id
_entity_poly.type
_entity_poly.pdbx_seq_one_letter_code
_entity_poly.pdbx_strand_id
1 'polypeptide(L)' 'MLRPSGVLIFKWNETQIPVRQILVLTDRKPVIGQRTGKNDKTHWIIFMK' A
#
# COMPACT_ATOMS: atom_id res chain seq x y z
N MET A 1 -14.44 -8.91 1.82
CA MET A 1 -14.21 -7.94 2.92
C MET A 1 -13.15 -8.50 3.87
N LEU A 2 -12.27 -7.65 4.43
CA LEU A 2 -11.35 -8.09 5.49
C LEU A 2 -12.15 -8.56 6.73
N ARG A 3 -11.62 -9.55 7.44
CA ARG A 3 -12.15 -9.99 8.74
C ARG A 3 -11.89 -8.89 9.80
N PRO A 4 -12.68 -8.82 10.89
CA PRO A 4 -12.32 -7.96 12.03
C PRO A 4 -10.88 -8.23 12.47
N SER A 5 -10.10 -7.16 12.70
CA SER A 5 -8.66 -7.24 13.01
C SER A 5 -7.79 -7.88 11.92
N GLY A 6 -8.30 -7.98 10.69
CA GLY A 6 -7.57 -8.48 9.54
C GLY A 6 -6.53 -7.49 9.04
N VAL A 7 -5.36 -7.99 8.64
CA VAL A 7 -4.29 -7.22 8.02
C VAL A 7 -4.26 -7.50 6.52
N LEU A 8 -4.22 -6.45 5.71
CA LEU A 8 -3.95 -6.51 4.28
C LEU A 8 -2.57 -5.94 4.01
N ILE A 9 -1.70 -6.76 3.41
CA ILE A 9 -0.39 -6.33 2.94
C ILE A 9 -0.48 -6.16 1.43
N PHE A 10 -0.15 -4.97 0.95
CA PHE A 10 -0.23 -4.57 -0.45
C PHE A 10 1.17 -4.21 -0.95
N LYS A 11 1.69 -4.96 -1.93
CA LYS A 11 2.98 -4.70 -2.58
C LYS A 11 2.74 -4.02 -3.93
N TRP A 12 3.31 -2.84 -4.13
CA TRP A 12 3.14 -2.04 -5.34
C TRP A 12 4.49 -1.58 -5.90
N ASN A 13 4.63 -1.55 -7.23
CA ASN A 13 5.78 -0.94 -7.89
C ASN A 13 5.33 0.34 -8.60
N GLU A 14 5.91 1.48 -8.24
CA GLU A 14 5.46 2.78 -8.72
C GLU A 14 6.05 3.20 -10.09
N THR A 15 6.75 2.30 -10.78
CA THR A 15 7.46 2.62 -12.04
C THR A 15 6.54 3.15 -13.14
N GLN A 16 5.32 2.61 -13.25
CA GLN A 16 4.36 3.03 -14.26
C GLN A 16 3.24 3.90 -13.69
N ILE A 17 2.78 3.55 -12.48
CA ILE A 17 1.66 4.23 -11.82
C ILE A 17 2.10 4.63 -10.41
N PRO A 18 2.17 5.93 -10.10
CA PRO A 18 2.53 6.42 -8.78
C PRO A 18 1.61 5.88 -7.69
N VAL A 19 2.17 5.52 -6.52
CA VAL A 19 1.40 4.95 -5.42
C VAL A 19 0.25 5.87 -4.96
N ARG A 20 0.43 7.19 -5.07
CA ARG A 20 -0.57 8.21 -4.74
C ARG A 20 -1.86 8.03 -5.55
N GLN A 21 -1.78 7.62 -6.81
CA GLN A 21 -2.98 7.42 -7.63
C GLN A 21 -3.81 6.24 -7.14
N ILE A 22 -3.15 5.17 -6.68
CA ILE A 22 -3.82 3.99 -6.14
C ILE A 22 -4.39 4.27 -4.74
N LEU A 23 -3.67 5.01 -3.89
CA LEU A 23 -4.12 5.33 -2.54
C LEU A 23 -5.40 6.18 -2.49
N VAL A 24 -5.68 6.98 -3.54
CA VAL A 24 -6.92 7.75 -3.64
C VAL A 24 -8.14 6.85 -3.94
N LEU A 25 -7.94 5.62 -4.42
CA LEU A 25 -9.01 4.68 -4.73
C LEU A 25 -9.58 3.98 -3.49
N THR A 26 -9.05 4.25 -2.30
CA THR A 26 -9.49 3.64 -1.04
C THR A 26 -9.66 4.70 0.03
N ASP A 27 -10.79 4.65 0.74
CA ASP A 27 -11.04 5.52 1.91
C ASP A 27 -10.22 5.09 3.14
N ARG A 28 -9.70 3.85 3.14
CA ARG A 28 -8.89 3.32 4.23
C ARG A 28 -7.47 3.85 4.14
N LYS A 29 -7.03 4.57 5.18
CA LYS A 29 -5.65 5.03 5.31
C LYS A 29 -4.72 3.85 5.63
N PRO A 30 -3.53 3.78 5.01
CA PRO A 30 -2.54 2.78 5.37
C PRO A 30 -1.98 3.08 6.76
N VAL A 31 -1.72 2.01 7.52
CA VAL A 31 -1.10 2.09 8.84
C VAL A 31 0.42 2.23 8.69
N ILE A 32 1.01 1.46 7.77
CA ILE A 32 2.45 1.44 7.51
C ILE A 32 2.65 1.52 6.00
N GLY A 33 3.58 2.38 5.58
CA GLY A 33 4.10 2.43 4.22
C GLY A 33 5.62 2.33 4.25
N GLN A 34 6.18 1.27 3.70
CA GLN A 34 7.62 1.06 3.57
C GLN A 34 8.02 1.08 2.09
N ARG A 35 9.08 1.83 1.77
CA ARG A 35 9.70 1.83 0.44
C ARG A 35 10.95 0.96 0.44
N THR A 36 11.12 0.18 -0.61
CA THR A 36 12.21 -0.79 -0.78
C THR A 36 12.56 -0.99 -2.26
N GLY A 37 13.67 -1.68 -2.52
CA GLY A 37 14.09 -2.07 -3.87
C GLY A 37 15.00 -1.04 -4.55
N LYS A 38 15.32 -1.27 -5.82
CA LYS A 38 16.19 -0.37 -6.59
C LYS A 38 15.51 1.00 -6.76
N ASN A 39 16.15 2.06 -6.26
CA ASN A 39 15.65 3.43 -6.24
C ASN A 39 14.34 3.61 -5.45
N ASP A 40 14.08 2.79 -4.43
CA ASP A 40 12.92 2.92 -3.52
C ASP A 40 11.53 2.87 -4.20
N LYS A 41 11.46 2.30 -5.40
CA LYS A 41 10.21 2.26 -6.21
C LYS A 41 9.21 1.18 -5.79
N THR A 42 9.57 0.25 -4.90
CA THR A 42 8.64 -0.78 -4.41
C THR A 42 8.07 -0.38 -3.07
N HIS A 43 6.76 -0.23 -3.00
CA HIS A 43 6.00 0.14 -1.82
C HIS A 43 5.35 -1.09 -1.22
N TRP A 44 5.58 -1.31 0.06
CA TRP A 44 4.82 -2.21 0.90
C TRP A 44 3.89 -1.38 1.77
N ILE A 45 2.59 -1.58 1.61
CA ILE A 45 1.56 -0.78 2.24
C ILE A 45 0.68 -1.72 3.06
N ILE A 46 0.50 -1.43 4.34
CA ILE A 46 -0.25 -2.28 5.25
C ILE A 46 -1.53 -1.54 5.65
N PHE A 47 -2.67 -2.21 5.49
CA PHE A 47 -3.97 -1.75 5.96
C PHE A 47 -4.48 -2.69 7.05
N MET A 48 -5.13 -2.13 8.07
CA MET A 48 -5.83 -2.90 9.10
C MET A 48 -7.32 -2.56 9.06
N LYS A 49 -8.18 -3.55 9.31
CA LYS A 49 -9.64 -3.34 9.36
C LYS A 49 -10.11 -2.89 10.73
#